data_AF-Q8RMI2-F1
#
_entry.id   AF-Q8RMI2-F1
#
_cell.length_a   1.000
_cell.length_b   1.000
_cell.length_c   1.000
_cell.angle_alpha   90.00
_cell.angle_beta   90.00
_cell.angle_gamma   90.00
#
_symmetry.space_group_name_H-M   'P 1'
#
loop_
_entity.id
_entity.type
_entity.pdbx_description
1 polymer ?
#
loop_
_entity_poly.entity_id
_entity_poly.type
_entity_poly.pdbx_seq_one_letter_code
_entity_poly.pdbx_strand_id
1 'polypeptide(L)'
;MDYKSVEFYDNYLIIKELSNFKLKHIFECGQIFRFEEVAENNFIVIAFGRLIEVKEEGNDIIIYNSTKEDFQNIWLKYFDLDRDYSIIKDELSKDVLLKQSIEFGYGVRVLNQDP
;
A
#
# COMPACT_ATOMS: atom_id res chain seq x y z
N MET A 1 12.53 3.87 3.87
CA MET A 1 11.06 3.99 4.00
C MET A 1 10.57 4.60 2.72
N ASP A 2 9.46 4.11 2.18
CA ASP A 2 9.03 4.45 0.82
C ASP A 2 8.18 5.74 0.73
N TYR A 3 7.90 6.42 1.84
CA TYR A 3 7.13 7.68 1.90
C TYR A 3 7.89 8.81 2.61
N LYS A 4 7.45 10.04 2.40
CA LYS A 4 8.08 11.25 2.97
C LYS A 4 7.48 11.71 4.29
N SER A 5 6.15 11.78 4.38
CA SER A 5 5.44 12.22 5.58
C SER A 5 4.03 11.65 5.63
N VAL A 6 3.41 11.71 6.81
CA VAL A 6 2.00 11.37 7.02
C VAL A 6 1.30 12.55 7.67
N GLU A 7 0.21 12.98 7.05
CA GLU A 7 -0.67 14.05 7.54
C GLU A 7 -1.94 13.42 8.11
N PHE A 8 -2.33 13.83 9.31
CA PHE A 8 -3.47 13.26 10.03
C PHE A 8 -4.59 14.30 10.14
N TYR A 9 -5.82 13.87 9.86
CA TYR A 9 -7.05 14.64 9.97
C TYR A 9 -8.05 13.87 10.83
N ASP A 10 -9.23 14.45 11.07
CA ASP A 10 -10.21 13.88 12.01
C ASP A 10 -10.65 12.45 11.64
N ASN A 11 -10.91 12.18 10.35
CA ASN A 11 -11.45 10.89 9.87
C ASN A 11 -10.63 10.24 8.75
N TYR A 12 -9.47 10.80 8.42
CA TYR A 12 -8.60 10.25 7.38
C TYR A 12 -7.15 10.69 7.61
N LEU A 13 -6.25 10.05 6.88
CA LEU A 13 -4.84 10.43 6.80
C LEU A 13 -4.37 10.42 5.36
N ILE A 14 -3.29 11.15 5.10
CA ILE A 14 -2.62 11.20 3.80
C ILE A 14 -1.17 10.78 3.98
N ILE A 15 -0.73 9.77 3.23
CA ILE A 15 0.67 9.37 3.10
C ILE A 15 1.24 10.09 1.88
N LYS A 16 2.20 10.98 2.09
CA LYS A 16 2.73 11.88 1.06
C LYS A 16 3.95 11.29 0.36
N GLU A 17 3.98 11.47 -0.96
CA GLU A 17 5.11 11.10 -1.84
C GLU A 17 5.55 9.63 -1.64
N LEU A 18 4.59 8.71 -1.67
CA LEU A 18 4.80 7.28 -1.52
C LEU A 18 5.30 6.66 -2.83
N SER A 19 6.41 5.95 -2.74
CA SER A 19 7.04 5.19 -3.81
C SER A 19 6.72 3.70 -3.67
N ASN A 20 6.93 2.92 -4.74
CA ASN A 20 6.78 1.46 -4.71
C ASN A 20 5.42 0.98 -4.18
N PHE A 21 4.36 1.68 -4.54
CA PHE A 21 3.02 1.43 -4.03
C PHE A 21 1.99 1.71 -5.12
N LYS A 22 1.21 0.69 -5.48
CA LYS A 22 0.08 0.81 -6.41
C LYS A 22 -1.03 -0.13 -5.94
N LEU A 23 -2.19 0.40 -5.61
CA LEU A 23 -3.34 -0.32 -5.04
C LEU A 23 -3.72 -1.53 -5.88
N LYS A 24 -3.86 -1.38 -7.21
CA LYS A 24 -4.14 -2.53 -8.08
C LYS A 24 -3.07 -3.62 -7.97
N HIS A 25 -1.79 -3.24 -7.97
CA HIS A 25 -0.70 -4.21 -7.85
C HIS A 25 -0.71 -4.92 -6.48
N ILE A 26 -1.06 -4.20 -5.42
CA ILE A 26 -1.12 -4.75 -4.07
C ILE A 26 -2.35 -5.65 -3.90
N PHE A 27 -3.53 -5.18 -4.27
CA PHE A 27 -4.78 -5.86 -3.96
C PHE A 27 -5.13 -6.96 -4.97
N GLU A 28 -4.79 -6.80 -6.25
CA GLU A 28 -5.15 -7.76 -7.30
C GLU A 28 -4.05 -8.80 -7.61
N CYS A 29 -2.90 -8.77 -6.91
CA CYS A 29 -1.85 -9.80 -7.09
C CYS A 29 -2.17 -11.16 -6.42
N GLY A 30 -3.36 -11.30 -5.82
CA GLY A 30 -3.85 -12.55 -5.24
C GLY A 30 -3.46 -12.79 -3.78
N GLN A 31 -2.82 -11.81 -3.11
CA GLN A 31 -2.45 -11.95 -1.70
C GLN A 31 -3.60 -11.72 -0.72
N ILE A 32 -4.62 -10.92 -1.08
CA ILE A 32 -5.79 -10.63 -0.25
C ILE A 32 -7.08 -10.88 -1.02
N PHE A 33 -8.18 -11.08 -0.29
CA PHE A 33 -9.51 -11.34 -0.86
C PHE A 33 -10.64 -10.49 -0.26
N ARG A 34 -10.32 -9.61 0.70
CA ARG A 34 -11.30 -8.77 1.41
C ARG A 34 -11.18 -7.31 0.99
N PHE A 35 -11.37 -7.06 -0.30
CA PHE A 35 -11.37 -5.73 -0.89
C PHE A 35 -12.41 -5.61 -2.01
N GLU A 36 -12.76 -4.38 -2.35
CA GLU A 36 -13.62 -4.05 -3.50
C GLU A 36 -13.12 -2.75 -4.16
N GLU A 37 -12.95 -2.75 -5.48
CA GLU A 37 -12.66 -1.51 -6.24
C GLU A 37 -13.97 -0.74 -6.44
N VAL A 38 -14.10 0.42 -5.81
CA VAL A 38 -15.33 1.24 -5.87
C VAL A 38 -15.27 2.32 -6.96
N ALA A 39 -14.05 2.71 -7.35
CA ALA A 39 -13.76 3.56 -8.51
C ALA A 39 -12.31 3.34 -8.94
N GLU A 40 -11.92 3.89 -10.08
CA GLU A 40 -10.54 3.77 -10.56
C GLU A 40 -9.53 4.26 -9.50
N ASN A 41 -8.62 3.38 -9.07
CA ASN A 41 -7.64 3.62 -8.02
C ASN A 41 -8.25 3.96 -6.64
N ASN A 42 -9.46 3.48 -6.35
CA ASN A 42 -10.14 3.66 -5.08
C ASN A 42 -10.75 2.33 -4.60
N PHE A 43 -10.39 1.91 -3.39
CA PHE A 43 -10.69 0.58 -2.89
C PHE A 43 -11.24 0.63 -1.47
N ILE A 44 -12.26 -0.17 -1.20
CA ILE A 44 -12.64 -0.54 0.16
C ILE A 44 -11.83 -1.77 0.57
N VAL A 45 -11.26 -1.76 1.77
CA VAL A 45 -10.46 -2.86 2.32
C VAL A 45 -10.96 -3.19 3.73
N ILE A 46 -11.09 -4.49 4.03
CA ILE A 46 -11.45 -4.97 5.37
C ILE A 46 -10.32 -5.82 5.93
N ALA A 47 -9.64 -5.30 6.96
CA ALA A 47 -8.55 -5.98 7.65
C ALA A 47 -8.54 -5.59 9.14
N PHE A 48 -8.10 -6.50 10.02
CA PHE A 48 -8.01 -6.26 11.47
C PHE A 48 -9.29 -5.71 12.12
N GLY A 49 -10.47 -6.13 11.65
CA GLY A 49 -11.76 -5.67 12.17
C GLY A 49 -12.12 -4.22 11.80
N ARG A 50 -11.35 -3.59 10.91
CA ARG A 50 -11.61 -2.24 10.40
C ARG A 50 -12.02 -2.30 8.93
N LEU A 51 -12.87 -1.37 8.52
CA LEU A 51 -13.19 -1.07 7.12
C LEU A 51 -12.57 0.28 6.80
N ILE A 52 -11.72 0.35 5.79
CA ILE A 52 -11.11 1.59 5.29
C ILE A 52 -11.40 1.76 3.80
N GLU A 53 -11.43 3.00 3.36
CA GLU A 53 -11.34 3.36 1.94
C GLU A 53 -9.92 3.85 1.69
N VAL A 54 -9.27 3.33 0.66
CA VAL A 54 -7.90 3.65 0.27
C VAL A 54 -7.92 4.16 -1.15
N LYS A 55 -7.45 5.39 -1.34
CA LYS A 55 -7.49 6.09 -2.63
C LYS A 55 -6.11 6.60 -3.01
N GLU A 56 -5.76 6.47 -4.28
CA GLU A 56 -4.56 7.09 -4.84
C GLU A 56 -4.86 8.49 -5.38
N GLU A 57 -4.01 9.45 -5.06
CA GLU A 57 -3.98 10.78 -5.68
C GLU A 57 -2.54 11.14 -6.07
N GLY A 58 -2.17 10.83 -7.33
CA GLY A 58 -0.79 10.97 -7.79
C GLY A 58 0.13 10.01 -7.06
N ASN A 59 1.10 10.54 -6.31
CA ASN A 59 2.00 9.74 -5.47
C ASN A 59 1.53 9.71 -4.00
N ASP A 60 0.38 10.29 -3.69
CA ASP A 60 -0.15 10.30 -2.33
C ASP A 60 -1.21 9.19 -2.18
N ILE A 61 -1.30 8.63 -0.97
CA ILE A 61 -2.35 7.68 -0.59
C ILE A 61 -3.20 8.29 0.51
N ILE A 62 -4.51 8.31 0.29
CA ILE A 62 -5.49 8.74 1.27
C ILE A 62 -6.11 7.48 1.89
N ILE A 63 -6.12 7.39 3.21
CA ILE A 63 -6.81 6.34 3.96
C ILE A 63 -7.93 6.98 4.77
N TYR A 64 -9.17 6.77 4.34
CA TYR A 64 -10.36 7.23 5.05
C TYR A 64 -10.81 6.22 6.12
N ASN A 65 -11.62 6.71 7.06
CA ASN A 65 -12.10 5.97 8.23
C ASN A 65 -10.95 5.42 9.09
N SER A 66 -9.88 6.21 9.21
CA SER A 66 -8.69 5.84 9.97
C SER A 66 -8.21 7.02 10.79
N THR A 67 -7.83 6.73 12.04
CA THR A 67 -7.18 7.68 12.94
C THR A 67 -5.66 7.54 12.89
N LYS A 68 -4.96 8.44 13.59
CA LYS A 68 -3.52 8.31 13.83
C LYS A 68 -3.15 7.02 14.56
N GLU A 69 -3.95 6.61 15.53
CA GLU A 69 -3.71 5.40 16.31
C GLU A 69 -3.88 4.14 15.45
N ASP A 70 -4.93 4.09 14.62
CA ASP A 70 -5.11 2.99 13.64
C ASP A 70 -3.90 2.88 12.71
N PHE A 71 -3.38 4.01 12.23
CA PHE A 71 -2.21 4.00 11.36
C PHE A 71 -0.97 3.43 12.04
N GLN A 72 -0.66 3.93 13.23
CA GLN A 72 0.53 3.53 13.97
C GLN A 72 0.48 2.05 14.40
N ASN A 73 -0.71 1.56 14.76
CA ASN A 73 -0.87 0.21 15.30
C ASN A 73 -1.22 -0.84 14.24
N ILE A 74 -1.81 -0.44 13.11
CA ILE A 74 -2.32 -1.35 12.08
C ILE A 74 -1.70 -1.02 10.72
N TRP A 75 -2.01 0.14 10.14
CA TRP A 75 -1.79 0.38 8.71
C TRP A 75 -0.33 0.51 8.31
N LEU A 76 0.52 1.08 9.16
CA LEU A 76 1.97 1.18 8.93
C LEU A 76 2.57 -0.20 8.67
N LYS A 77 2.23 -1.17 9.53
CA LYS A 77 2.69 -2.55 9.41
C LYS A 77 1.94 -3.30 8.32
N TYR A 78 0.62 -3.18 8.25
CA TYR A 78 -0.21 -3.88 7.26
C TYR A 78 0.28 -3.65 5.83
N PHE A 79 0.56 -2.39 5.47
CA PHE A 79 1.08 -2.00 4.16
C PHE A 79 2.61 -2.11 4.03
N ASP A 80 3.30 -2.62 5.05
CA ASP A 80 4.75 -2.81 5.11
C ASP A 80 5.54 -1.53 4.78
N LEU A 81 5.06 -0.36 5.23
CA LEU A 81 5.57 0.95 4.81
C LEU A 81 6.97 1.28 5.34
N ASP A 82 7.42 0.60 6.39
CA ASP A 82 8.78 0.77 6.94
C ASP A 82 9.86 0.19 6.02
N ARG A 83 9.50 -0.71 5.11
CA ARG A 83 10.42 -1.35 4.17
C ARG A 83 10.61 -0.50 2.92
N ASP A 84 11.86 -0.40 2.47
CA ASP A 84 12.23 0.17 1.17
C ASP A 84 12.21 -0.93 0.10
N TYR A 85 11.17 -0.93 -0.73
CA TYR A 85 11.03 -1.92 -1.81
C TYR A 85 11.96 -1.64 -2.99
N SER A 86 12.57 -0.46 -3.09
CA SER A 86 13.56 -0.15 -4.14
C SER A 86 14.77 -1.07 -4.00
N ILE A 87 15.27 -1.26 -2.77
CA ILE A 87 16.41 -2.14 -2.48
C ILE A 87 16.13 -3.57 -2.94
N ILE A 88 14.91 -4.07 -2.69
CA ILE A 88 14.50 -5.43 -3.08
C ILE A 88 14.41 -5.54 -4.60
N LYS A 89 13.77 -4.57 -5.24
CA LYS A 89 13.61 -4.56 -6.70
C LYS A 89 14.94 -4.42 -7.41
N ASP A 90 15.86 -3.61 -6.91
CA ASP A 90 17.19 -3.42 -7.48
C ASP A 90 18.02 -4.71 -7.40
N GLU A 91 17.92 -5.44 -6.27
CA GLU A 91 18.59 -6.73 -6.13
C GLU A 91 18.03 -7.78 -7.10
N LEU A 92 16.69 -7.90 -7.17
CA LEU A 92 16.04 -8.89 -8.01
C LEU A 92 16.15 -8.55 -9.52
N SER A 93 16.22 -7.26 -9.87
CA SER A 93 16.37 -6.81 -11.27
C SER A 93 17.74 -7.08 -11.87
N LYS A 94 18.71 -7.55 -11.07
CA LYS A 94 19.97 -8.09 -11.58
C LYS A 94 19.74 -9.36 -12.40
N ASP A 95 18.68 -10.11 -12.11
CA ASP A 95 18.19 -11.18 -12.97
C ASP A 95 17.31 -10.60 -14.08
N VAL A 96 17.81 -10.69 -15.31
CA VAL A 96 17.13 -10.17 -16.51
C VAL A 96 15.77 -10.85 -16.72
N LEU A 97 15.60 -12.10 -16.28
CA LEU A 97 14.34 -12.83 -16.39
C LEU A 97 13.27 -12.27 -15.45
N LEU A 98 13.67 -11.70 -14.32
CA LEU A 98 12.76 -11.11 -13.33
C LEU A 98 12.41 -9.66 -13.64
N LYS A 99 13.29 -8.95 -14.37
CA LYS A 99 13.16 -7.52 -14.63
C LYS A 99 11.80 -7.13 -15.23
N GLN A 100 11.31 -7.86 -16.23
CA GLN A 100 10.02 -7.57 -16.85
C GLN A 100 8.85 -7.71 -15.87
N SER A 101 8.88 -8.74 -15.01
CA SER A 101 7.87 -8.97 -13.98
C SER A 101 7.89 -7.88 -12.91
N ILE A 102 9.09 -7.40 -12.54
CA ILE A 102 9.27 -6.31 -11.58
C ILE A 102 8.76 -4.99 -12.15
N GLU A 103 9.03 -4.69 -13.43
CA GLU A 103 8.54 -3.49 -14.10
C GLU A 103 7.01 -3.51 -14.22
N PHE A 104 6.42 -4.65 -14.57
CA PHE A 104 4.96 -4.81 -14.60
C PHE A 104 4.33 -4.62 -13.22
N GLY A 105 4.88 -5.27 -12.19
CA GLY A 105 4.41 -5.22 -10.80
C GLY A 105 5.12 -4.18 -9.92
N TYR A 106 5.57 -3.05 -10.46
CA TYR A 106 6.51 -2.14 -9.77
C TYR A 106 6.04 -1.63 -8.39
N GLY A 107 4.74 -1.66 -8.15
CA GLY A 107 4.07 -1.17 -6.95
C GLY A 107 3.56 -2.26 -6.01
N VAL A 108 3.90 -3.54 -6.28
CA VAL A 108 3.56 -4.65 -5.39
C VAL A 108 4.26 -4.47 -4.04
N ARG A 109 3.49 -4.73 -2.98
CA ARG A 109 3.99 -4.89 -1.60
C ARG A 109 3.38 -6.13 -0.99
N VAL A 110 4.12 -6.81 -0.12
CA VAL A 110 3.60 -7.95 0.63
C VAL A 110 2.93 -7.43 1.90
N LEU A 111 1.62 -7.65 2.01
CA LEU A 111 0.82 -7.17 3.14
C LEU A 111 1.02 -8.05 4.37
N ASN A 112 1.18 -7.42 5.54
CA ASN A 112 1.25 -8.11 6.82
C ASN A 112 -0.17 -8.37 7.36
N GLN A 113 -0.80 -9.45 6.87
CA GLN A 113 -2.15 -9.87 7.26
C GLN A 113 -2.21 -10.54 8.65
N ASP A 114 -3.42 -10.73 9.15
CA ASP A 114 -3.69 -11.58 10.32
C ASP A 114 -3.41 -13.07 9.95
N PRO A 115 -2.86 -13.91 10.86
CA PRO A 115 -2.51 -15.30 10.59
C PRO A 115 -3.67 -16.23 10.20
#